data_AF-A0A2V1IUV3-F1
#
_entry.id   AF-A0A2V1IUV3-F1
#
_cell.length_a   1.000
_cell.length_b   1.000
_cell.length_c   1.000
_cell.angle_alpha   90.00
_cell.angle_beta   90.00
_cell.angle_gamma   90.00
#
_symmetry.space_group_name_H-M   'P 1'
#
loop_
_entity.id
_entity.type
_entity.pdbx_description
1 polymer ?
#
loop_
_entity_poly.entity_id
_entity_poly.type
_entity_poly.pdbx_seq_one_letter_code
_entity_poly.pdbx_strand_id
1 'polypeptide(L)'
;MKRLTDIMATVTDLRCDRHFLTSLRRAGMDSVRINSAHVDGEGLRRIIRAVREHVPGTAILMDTKGPEIRTTQLSGTLESVTLAVGDEVRLAECAATDSSVIGIAVEGVCSALRKGHRVVLDDGAMELTVRHADGAVAEAVVTLGGELGSRKTVNLPDTDLPPIPAVSERDRCAIEVAVEERIDMIAHSFVRCAADVEAVRALTAGSDIRIFAKIECREAIRNFNGILEAADGILVARGDLGTQIDVATIPAVQHKACAMARAAGKPVIVSTQILTSMIDHPYPTRAEMTDVAFAVRDGVETLLLTGETAQGSFPAECVDAMRRCIEASQTYFTSL
;
A
#
# COMPACT_ATOMS: atom_id res chain seq x y z
N MET A 1 23.09 9.51 20.03
CA MET A 1 23.21 9.71 18.56
C MET A 1 21.87 10.16 18.03
N LYS A 2 21.83 11.01 16.99
CA LYS A 2 20.58 11.27 16.26
C LYS A 2 20.21 10.00 15.49
N ARG A 3 18.94 9.62 15.52
CA ARG A 3 18.41 8.50 14.74
C ARG A 3 18.54 8.82 13.23
N LEU A 4 19.00 7.85 12.44
CA LEU A 4 19.15 7.95 10.97
C LEU A 4 17.95 7.39 10.18
N THR A 5 17.01 6.71 10.83
CA THR A 5 15.82 6.11 10.20
C THR A 5 14.61 6.64 10.94
N ASP A 6 13.76 7.35 10.25
CA ASP A 6 12.55 7.96 10.80
C ASP A 6 11.42 6.94 10.97
N ILE A 7 10.48 7.27 11.86
CA ILE A 7 9.24 6.54 12.08
C ILE A 7 8.08 7.39 11.61
N MET A 8 7.34 6.86 10.64
CA MET A 8 6.09 7.43 10.18
C MET A 8 4.93 6.64 10.77
N ALA A 9 3.94 7.32 11.34
CA ALA A 9 2.74 6.68 11.88
C ALA A 9 1.51 7.05 11.06
N THR A 10 0.65 6.07 10.78
CA THR A 10 -0.66 6.34 10.18
C THR A 10 -1.63 6.93 11.21
N VAL A 11 -2.30 8.01 10.82
CA VAL A 11 -3.31 8.72 11.61
C VAL A 11 -4.64 8.72 10.83
N THR A 12 -5.75 8.58 11.55
CA THR A 12 -7.11 8.58 10.99
C THR A 12 -7.92 9.75 11.56
N ASP A 13 -9.04 10.08 10.92
CA ASP A 13 -9.97 11.13 11.36
C ASP A 13 -10.66 10.79 12.69
N LEU A 14 -10.80 9.49 12.98
CA LEU A 14 -11.29 8.97 14.26
C LEU A 14 -10.22 8.98 15.36
N ARG A 15 -8.94 9.07 15.01
CA ARG A 15 -7.80 9.04 15.93
C ARG A 15 -6.79 10.13 15.60
N CYS A 16 -7.20 11.39 15.66
CA CYS A 16 -6.32 12.54 15.45
C CYS A 16 -6.43 13.61 16.54
N ASP A 17 -6.94 13.25 17.73
CA ASP A 17 -6.99 14.21 18.84
C ASP A 17 -5.60 14.54 19.42
N ARG A 18 -5.55 15.60 20.23
CA ARG A 18 -4.33 16.07 20.88
C ARG A 18 -3.64 14.98 21.71
N HIS A 19 -4.40 14.20 22.48
CA HIS A 19 -3.82 13.18 23.36
C HIS A 19 -3.13 12.10 22.53
N PHE A 20 -3.78 11.62 21.49
CA PHE A 20 -3.24 10.61 20.58
C PHE A 20 -2.00 11.11 19.83
N LEU A 21 -2.06 12.28 19.18
CA LEU A 21 -0.92 12.79 18.41
C LEU A 21 0.30 13.09 19.30
N THR A 22 0.06 13.65 20.49
CA THR A 22 1.16 13.94 21.44
C THR A 22 1.74 12.68 22.06
N SER A 23 0.97 11.60 22.22
CA SER A 23 1.50 10.32 22.70
C SER A 23 2.43 9.68 21.66
N LEU A 24 2.05 9.67 20.38
CA LEU A 24 2.92 9.19 19.29
C LEU A 24 4.21 10.00 19.18
N ARG A 25 4.10 11.34 19.25
CA ARG A 25 5.28 12.22 19.23
C ARG A 25 6.23 11.94 20.39
N ARG A 26 5.70 11.72 21.61
CA ARG A 26 6.50 11.37 22.79
C ARG A 26 7.17 10.00 22.66
N ALA A 27 6.52 9.04 22.03
CA ALA A 27 7.08 7.72 21.75
C ALA A 27 8.21 7.74 20.71
N GLY A 28 8.27 8.80 19.88
CA GLY A 28 9.33 9.04 18.91
C GLY A 28 8.93 9.00 17.45
N MET A 29 7.67 9.34 17.14
CA MET A 29 7.19 9.56 15.77
C MET A 29 7.82 10.83 15.16
N ASP A 30 8.26 10.75 13.90
CA ASP A 30 8.83 11.88 13.15
C ASP A 30 7.87 12.49 12.13
N SER A 31 7.04 11.64 11.51
CA SER A 31 6.12 12.03 10.43
C SER A 31 4.79 11.28 10.51
N VAL A 32 3.78 11.81 9.81
CA VAL A 32 2.42 11.25 9.77
C VAL A 32 2.07 10.82 8.36
N ARG A 33 1.42 9.66 8.25
CA ARG A 33 0.77 9.19 7.02
C ARG A 33 -0.75 9.27 7.15
N ILE A 34 -1.43 9.74 6.11
CA ILE A 34 -2.89 9.76 6.02
C ILE A 34 -3.31 8.89 4.83
N ASN A 35 -4.14 7.89 5.07
CA ASN A 35 -4.67 7.03 3.99
C ASN A 35 -5.95 7.64 3.39
N SER A 36 -5.85 8.23 2.20
CA SER A 36 -7.00 8.81 1.49
C SER A 36 -8.04 7.77 1.03
N ALA A 37 -7.72 6.48 1.05
CA ALA A 37 -8.68 5.42 0.76
C ALA A 37 -9.81 5.33 1.79
N HIS A 38 -9.60 5.83 3.01
CA HIS A 38 -10.57 5.74 4.11
C HIS A 38 -11.16 7.08 4.55
N VAL A 39 -10.65 8.20 4.03
CA VAL A 39 -11.15 9.55 4.37
C VAL A 39 -11.58 10.29 3.11
N ASP A 40 -12.54 11.19 3.27
CA ASP A 40 -12.90 12.17 2.25
C ASP A 40 -12.06 13.46 2.41
N GLY A 41 -12.37 14.48 1.60
CA GLY A 41 -11.66 15.75 1.64
C GLY A 41 -11.81 16.50 2.97
N GLU A 42 -12.92 16.36 3.69
CA GLU A 42 -13.09 17.01 5.00
C GLU A 42 -12.30 16.27 6.09
N GLY A 43 -12.35 14.94 6.08
CA GLY A 43 -11.54 14.09 6.95
C GLY A 43 -10.06 14.35 6.77
N LEU A 44 -9.59 14.45 5.52
CA LEU A 44 -8.20 14.79 5.21
C LEU A 44 -7.80 16.16 5.80
N ARG A 45 -8.59 17.22 5.58
CA ARG A 45 -8.34 18.55 6.16
C ARG A 45 -8.32 18.54 7.69
N ARG A 46 -9.25 17.80 8.31
CA ARG A 46 -9.33 17.64 9.77
C ARG A 46 -8.04 17.08 10.34
N ILE A 47 -7.53 15.99 9.76
CA ILE A 47 -6.30 15.35 10.22
C ILE A 47 -5.11 16.30 10.03
N ILE A 48 -4.96 16.91 8.85
CA ILE A 48 -3.85 17.82 8.55
C ILE A 48 -3.78 18.97 9.57
N ARG A 49 -4.93 19.59 9.86
CA ARG A 49 -5.02 20.69 10.82
C ARG A 49 -4.71 20.24 12.24
N ALA A 50 -5.21 19.09 12.66
CA ALA A 50 -4.92 18.52 13.98
C ALA A 50 -3.42 18.21 14.17
N VAL A 51 -2.77 17.64 13.14
CA VAL A 51 -1.32 17.37 13.16
C VAL A 51 -0.54 18.69 13.30
N ARG A 52 -0.89 19.72 12.52
CA ARG A 52 -0.22 21.03 12.59
C ARG A 52 -0.42 21.74 13.92
N GLU A 53 -1.60 21.60 14.53
CA GLU A 53 -1.93 22.22 15.81
C GLU A 53 -1.24 21.50 16.99
N HIS A 54 -1.30 20.17 17.03
CA HIS A 54 -0.92 19.41 18.21
C HIS A 54 0.50 18.89 18.19
N VAL A 55 1.09 18.72 17.00
CA VAL A 55 2.47 18.27 16.78
C VAL A 55 3.10 19.11 15.65
N PRO A 56 3.30 20.43 15.85
CA PRO A 56 3.82 21.32 14.80
C PRO A 56 5.20 20.88 14.31
N GLY A 57 5.47 21.09 13.01
CA GLY A 57 6.73 20.68 12.37
C GLY A 57 6.83 19.18 12.04
N THR A 58 5.74 18.42 12.20
CA THR A 58 5.64 17.03 11.70
C THR A 58 5.37 17.06 10.21
N ALA A 59 6.18 16.36 9.41
CA ALA A 59 5.91 16.18 7.99
C ALA A 59 4.71 15.25 7.77
N ILE A 60 3.90 15.54 6.77
CA ILE A 60 2.66 14.83 6.43
C ILE A 60 2.77 14.23 5.03
N LEU A 61 2.56 12.92 4.96
CA LEU A 61 2.42 12.16 3.72
C LEU A 61 0.95 11.78 3.52
N MET A 62 0.37 12.13 2.38
CA MET A 62 -0.90 11.55 1.94
C MET A 62 -0.64 10.34 1.05
N ASP A 63 -1.24 9.21 1.42
CA ASP A 63 -1.20 7.98 0.64
C ASP A 63 -2.48 7.86 -0.18
N THR A 64 -2.34 7.80 -1.50
CA THR A 64 -3.47 7.68 -2.44
C THR A 64 -4.07 6.29 -2.41
N LYS A 65 -5.33 6.14 -2.82
CA LYS A 65 -5.93 4.81 -2.97
C LYS A 65 -5.35 4.09 -4.19
N GLY A 66 -5.22 4.81 -5.29
CA GLY A 66 -4.78 4.27 -6.57
C GLY A 66 -5.88 3.54 -7.34
N PRO A 67 -5.60 3.21 -8.61
CA PRO A 67 -6.50 2.46 -9.47
C PRO A 67 -6.49 0.96 -9.12
N GLU A 68 -7.43 0.53 -8.28
CA GLU A 68 -7.63 -0.90 -7.96
C GLU A 68 -8.66 -1.54 -8.89
N ILE A 69 -8.41 -2.77 -9.34
CA ILE A 69 -9.43 -3.61 -9.97
C ILE A 69 -10.24 -4.29 -8.86
N ARG A 70 -11.56 -4.31 -9.01
CA ARG A 70 -12.47 -4.90 -8.03
C ARG A 70 -13.47 -5.83 -8.69
N THR A 71 -13.99 -6.76 -7.89
CA THR A 71 -15.19 -7.51 -8.26
C THR A 71 -16.40 -6.58 -8.26
N THR A 72 -17.47 -6.97 -8.93
CA THR A 72 -18.73 -6.25 -8.86
C THR A 72 -19.52 -6.55 -7.59
N GLN A 73 -20.68 -5.91 -7.45
CA GLN A 73 -21.58 -6.17 -6.34
C GLN A 73 -22.11 -7.60 -6.41
N LEU A 74 -22.33 -8.25 -5.28
CA LEU A 74 -22.96 -9.57 -5.28
C LEU A 74 -24.41 -9.49 -5.81
N SER A 75 -24.83 -10.52 -6.52
CA SER A 75 -26.18 -10.64 -7.07
C SER A 75 -27.24 -10.69 -5.95
N GLY A 76 -28.31 -9.92 -6.11
CA GLY A 76 -29.47 -9.96 -5.21
C GLY A 76 -29.16 -9.44 -3.79
N THR A 77 -29.53 -10.23 -2.79
CA THR A 77 -29.35 -9.91 -1.35
C THR A 77 -28.23 -10.73 -0.71
N LEU A 78 -27.32 -11.30 -1.50
CA LEU A 78 -26.21 -12.09 -0.97
C LEU A 78 -25.22 -11.19 -0.21
N GLU A 79 -24.84 -11.62 0.98
CA GLU A 79 -23.79 -10.96 1.77
C GLU A 79 -22.39 -11.50 1.41
N SER A 80 -22.30 -12.79 1.09
CA SER A 80 -21.09 -13.46 0.61
C SER A 80 -21.41 -14.63 -0.33
N VAL A 81 -20.39 -15.06 -1.07
CA VAL A 81 -20.39 -16.26 -1.93
C VAL A 81 -19.23 -17.15 -1.48
N THR A 82 -19.52 -18.40 -1.11
CA THR A 82 -18.50 -19.38 -0.77
C THR A 82 -17.92 -20.01 -2.04
N LEU A 83 -16.59 -20.00 -2.16
CA LEU A 83 -15.84 -20.65 -3.23
C LEU A 83 -15.04 -21.81 -2.64
N ALA A 84 -15.34 -23.04 -3.03
CA ALA A 84 -14.60 -24.22 -2.60
C ALA A 84 -13.48 -24.56 -3.58
N VAL A 85 -12.38 -25.13 -3.08
CA VAL A 85 -11.27 -25.57 -3.93
C VAL A 85 -11.77 -26.61 -4.93
N GLY A 86 -11.47 -26.38 -6.20
CA GLY A 86 -11.92 -27.22 -7.31
C GLY A 86 -13.22 -26.75 -7.99
N ASP A 87 -13.92 -25.76 -7.43
CA ASP A 87 -15.10 -25.18 -8.09
C ASP A 87 -14.70 -24.52 -9.41
N GLU A 88 -15.55 -24.69 -10.42
CA GLU A 88 -15.42 -24.04 -11.72
C GLU A 88 -16.27 -22.77 -11.74
N VAL A 89 -15.62 -21.64 -12.00
CA VAL A 89 -16.24 -20.32 -12.04
C VAL A 89 -15.92 -19.62 -13.36
N ARG A 90 -16.78 -18.69 -13.76
CA ARG A 90 -16.53 -17.80 -14.90
C ARG A 90 -16.16 -16.41 -14.41
N LEU A 91 -15.19 -15.79 -15.06
CA LEU A 91 -14.81 -14.39 -14.90
C LEU A 91 -15.40 -13.62 -16.07
N ALA A 92 -16.14 -12.55 -15.80
CA ALA A 92 -16.76 -11.74 -16.84
C ALA A 92 -16.80 -10.27 -16.43
N GLU A 93 -16.87 -9.37 -17.41
CA GLU A 93 -17.10 -7.94 -17.19
C GLU A 93 -18.61 -7.70 -17.11
N CYS A 94 -19.20 -7.91 -15.92
CA CYS A 94 -20.63 -7.83 -15.70
C CYS A 94 -20.98 -7.10 -14.40
N ALA A 95 -22.22 -6.61 -14.28
CA ALA A 95 -22.63 -5.76 -13.17
C ALA A 95 -22.78 -6.48 -11.81
N ALA A 96 -22.85 -7.81 -11.82
CA ALA A 96 -23.08 -8.60 -10.61
C ALA A 96 -22.23 -9.87 -10.54
N THR A 97 -21.90 -10.26 -9.31
CA THR A 97 -21.11 -11.45 -8.97
C THR A 97 -21.98 -12.48 -8.23
N ASP A 98 -21.90 -13.75 -8.59
CA ASP A 98 -22.50 -14.87 -7.88
C ASP A 98 -21.55 -16.08 -7.80
N SER A 99 -22.04 -17.23 -7.33
CA SER A 99 -21.25 -18.47 -7.19
C SER A 99 -20.79 -19.08 -8.50
N SER A 100 -21.35 -18.67 -9.64
CA SER A 100 -21.00 -19.18 -10.97
C SER A 100 -20.23 -18.16 -11.82
N VAL A 101 -20.50 -16.86 -11.62
CA VAL A 101 -19.87 -15.77 -12.37
C VAL A 101 -19.32 -14.73 -11.40
N ILE A 102 -18.00 -14.55 -11.43
CA ILE A 102 -17.30 -13.49 -10.72
C ILE A 102 -17.16 -12.30 -11.68
N GLY A 103 -17.94 -11.25 -11.41
CA GLY A 103 -17.93 -10.02 -12.21
C GLY A 103 -16.71 -9.15 -11.88
N ILE A 104 -16.02 -8.65 -12.90
CA ILE A 104 -14.88 -7.73 -12.82
C ILE A 104 -15.34 -6.34 -13.24
N ALA A 105 -15.05 -5.32 -12.40
CA ALA A 105 -15.55 -3.95 -12.57
C ALA A 105 -14.76 -3.09 -13.58
N VAL A 106 -13.79 -3.66 -14.30
CA VAL A 106 -12.91 -2.94 -15.22
C VAL A 106 -12.96 -3.61 -16.58
N GLU A 107 -13.30 -2.82 -17.60
CA GLU A 107 -13.42 -3.27 -18.98
C GLU A 107 -12.06 -3.69 -19.57
N GLY A 108 -12.09 -4.67 -20.47
CA GLY A 108 -10.91 -5.20 -21.18
C GLY A 108 -10.03 -6.13 -20.35
N VAL A 109 -10.27 -6.31 -19.05
CA VAL A 109 -9.49 -7.18 -18.19
C VAL A 109 -9.66 -8.66 -18.57
N CYS A 110 -10.89 -9.12 -18.84
CA CYS A 110 -11.14 -10.52 -19.21
C CYS A 110 -10.44 -10.86 -20.54
N SER A 111 -10.32 -9.88 -21.44
CA SER A 111 -9.65 -10.05 -22.73
C SER A 111 -8.13 -10.23 -22.63
N ALA A 112 -7.53 -9.79 -21.52
CA ALA A 112 -6.10 -9.93 -21.25
C ALA A 112 -5.76 -11.29 -20.60
N LEU A 113 -6.73 -12.00 -20.04
CA LEU A 113 -6.52 -13.29 -19.39
C LEU A 113 -6.09 -14.38 -20.38
N ARG A 114 -5.18 -15.26 -19.95
CA ARG A 114 -4.78 -16.46 -20.69
C ARG A 114 -4.81 -17.67 -19.78
N LYS A 115 -4.90 -18.86 -20.38
CA LYS A 115 -4.79 -20.13 -19.66
C LYS A 115 -3.53 -20.15 -18.80
N GLY A 116 -3.68 -20.52 -17.53
CA GLY A 116 -2.63 -20.58 -16.54
C GLY A 116 -2.42 -19.29 -15.75
N HIS A 117 -3.04 -18.17 -16.13
CA HIS A 117 -2.96 -16.95 -15.34
C HIS A 117 -3.66 -17.14 -13.99
N ARG A 118 -3.04 -16.61 -12.94
CA ARG A 118 -3.67 -16.53 -11.62
C ARG A 118 -4.55 -15.29 -11.50
N VAL A 119 -5.65 -15.47 -10.78
CA VAL A 119 -6.55 -14.39 -10.35
C VAL A 119 -6.66 -14.47 -8.84
N VAL A 120 -6.14 -13.46 -8.17
CA VAL A 120 -6.08 -13.39 -6.72
C VAL A 120 -7.19 -12.44 -6.27
N LEU A 121 -8.04 -12.90 -5.36
CA LEU A 121 -9.19 -12.14 -4.86
C LEU A 121 -9.02 -11.82 -3.38
N ASP A 122 -9.56 -10.67 -2.97
CA ASP A 122 -9.63 -10.22 -1.58
C ASP A 122 -8.26 -10.27 -0.88
N ASP A 123 -7.29 -9.58 -1.48
CA ASP A 123 -5.93 -9.40 -0.96
C ASP A 123 -5.18 -10.71 -0.67
N GLY A 124 -5.45 -11.76 -1.46
CA GLY A 124 -4.79 -13.06 -1.33
C GLY A 124 -5.58 -14.10 -0.54
N ALA A 125 -6.76 -13.76 -0.04
CA ALA A 125 -7.61 -14.71 0.70
C ALA A 125 -8.15 -15.83 -0.19
N MET A 126 -8.29 -15.58 -1.50
CA MET A 126 -8.76 -16.55 -2.48
C MET A 126 -7.90 -16.47 -3.75
N GLU A 127 -7.79 -17.60 -4.44
CA GLU A 127 -7.03 -17.70 -5.69
C GLU A 127 -7.76 -18.59 -6.68
N LEU A 128 -7.77 -18.16 -7.94
CA LEU A 128 -8.27 -18.90 -9.09
C LEU A 128 -7.14 -19.07 -10.12
N THR A 129 -7.20 -20.16 -10.89
CA THR A 129 -6.35 -20.35 -12.07
C THR A 129 -7.21 -20.45 -13.32
N VAL A 130 -6.94 -19.59 -14.30
CA VAL A 130 -7.63 -19.58 -15.59
C VAL A 130 -7.37 -20.88 -16.35
N ARG A 131 -8.42 -21.59 -16.72
CA ARG A 131 -8.39 -22.82 -17.53
C ARG A 131 -8.59 -22.52 -19.02
N HIS A 132 -9.48 -21.60 -19.32
CA HIS A 132 -9.80 -21.16 -20.68
C HIS A 132 -10.16 -19.68 -20.69
N ALA A 133 -9.87 -19.00 -21.80
CA ALA A 133 -10.24 -17.59 -21.99
C ALA A 133 -10.63 -17.38 -23.46
N ASP A 134 -11.83 -16.84 -23.69
CA ASP A 134 -12.38 -16.59 -25.03
C ASP A 134 -12.37 -15.10 -25.42
N GLY A 135 -11.89 -14.23 -24.52
CA GLY A 135 -11.78 -12.79 -24.70
C GLY A 135 -12.85 -12.00 -23.94
N ALA A 136 -14.09 -12.48 -23.86
CA ALA A 136 -15.16 -11.81 -23.11
C ALA A 136 -15.38 -12.45 -21.74
N VAL A 137 -15.15 -13.76 -21.66
CA VAL A 137 -15.30 -14.59 -20.47
C VAL A 137 -14.05 -15.45 -20.31
N ALA A 138 -13.63 -15.67 -19.07
CA ALA A 138 -12.60 -16.65 -18.75
C ALA A 138 -13.15 -17.69 -17.79
N GLU A 139 -12.93 -18.96 -18.10
CA GLU A 139 -13.23 -20.07 -17.19
C GLU A 139 -12.04 -20.28 -16.28
N ALA A 140 -12.27 -20.35 -14.97
CA ALA A 140 -11.24 -20.53 -13.97
C ALA A 140 -11.66 -21.60 -12.96
N VAL A 141 -10.65 -22.21 -12.32
CA VAL A 141 -10.87 -23.13 -11.20
C VAL A 141 -10.35 -22.49 -9.92
N VAL A 142 -11.08 -22.65 -8.83
CA VAL A 142 -10.64 -22.19 -7.51
C VAL A 142 -9.47 -23.05 -7.03
N THR A 143 -8.31 -22.42 -6.80
CA THR A 143 -7.11 -23.06 -6.24
C THR A 143 -6.95 -22.78 -4.74
N LEU A 144 -7.48 -21.66 -4.26
CA LEU A 144 -7.61 -21.34 -2.84
C LEU A 144 -9.03 -20.81 -2.59
N GLY A 145 -9.80 -21.57 -1.79
CA GLY A 145 -11.19 -21.26 -1.47
C GLY A 145 -11.35 -20.27 -0.31
N GLY A 146 -12.55 -19.70 -0.19
CA GLY A 146 -12.88 -18.71 0.83
C GLY A 146 -14.28 -18.12 0.65
N GLU A 147 -14.58 -17.05 1.40
CA GLU A 147 -15.82 -16.29 1.25
C GLU A 147 -15.58 -14.98 0.50
N LEU A 148 -16.21 -14.84 -0.66
CA LEU A 148 -16.15 -13.65 -1.48
C LEU A 148 -17.29 -12.69 -1.14
N GLY A 149 -16.93 -11.51 -0.64
CA GLY A 149 -17.86 -10.40 -0.45
C GLY A 149 -18.08 -9.55 -1.72
N SER A 150 -18.85 -8.46 -1.57
CA SER A 150 -19.01 -7.47 -2.64
C SER A 150 -17.78 -6.58 -2.81
N ARG A 151 -17.46 -6.20 -4.06
CA ARG A 151 -16.43 -5.18 -4.38
C ARG A 151 -15.04 -5.45 -3.79
N LYS A 152 -14.68 -6.74 -3.72
CA LYS A 152 -13.36 -7.20 -3.25
C LYS A 152 -12.30 -6.93 -4.30
N THR A 153 -11.04 -6.81 -3.86
CA THR A 153 -9.91 -6.55 -4.74
C THR A 153 -9.67 -7.73 -5.68
N VAL A 154 -9.20 -7.42 -6.89
CA VAL A 154 -8.81 -8.40 -7.92
C VAL A 154 -7.40 -8.07 -8.36
N ASN A 155 -6.49 -9.02 -8.13
CA ASN A 155 -5.09 -8.92 -8.50
C ASN A 155 -4.79 -9.96 -9.58
N LEU A 156 -4.10 -9.52 -10.64
CA LEU A 156 -3.87 -10.31 -11.85
C LEU A 156 -2.38 -10.42 -12.11
N PRO A 157 -1.62 -11.12 -11.24
CA PRO A 157 -0.16 -11.05 -11.21
C PRO A 157 0.47 -11.44 -12.55
N ASP A 158 -0.16 -12.36 -13.29
CA ASP A 158 0.38 -12.92 -14.52
C ASP A 158 -0.21 -12.30 -15.79
N THR A 159 -0.98 -11.22 -15.67
CA THR A 159 -1.66 -10.57 -16.79
C THR A 159 -1.12 -9.17 -17.05
N ASP A 160 -0.82 -8.85 -18.31
CA ASP A 160 -0.55 -7.47 -18.71
C ASP A 160 -1.90 -6.74 -18.83
N LEU A 161 -2.17 -5.84 -17.89
CA LEU A 161 -3.45 -5.15 -17.78
C LEU A 161 -3.68 -4.15 -18.91
N PRO A 162 -4.95 -3.91 -19.31
CA PRO A 162 -5.28 -2.82 -20.22
C PRO A 162 -4.90 -1.46 -19.59
N PRO A 163 -4.83 -0.38 -20.40
CA PRO A 163 -4.53 0.96 -19.89
C PRO A 163 -5.59 1.44 -18.89
N ILE A 164 -5.32 1.25 -17.60
CA ILE A 164 -6.13 1.83 -16.52
C ILE A 164 -5.58 3.24 -16.23
N PRO A 165 -6.43 4.25 -16.03
CA PRO A 165 -5.98 5.60 -15.66
C PRO A 165 -5.04 5.58 -14.46
N ALA A 166 -3.93 6.31 -14.56
CA ALA A 166 -2.92 6.40 -13.51
C ALA A 166 -3.48 6.98 -12.20
N VAL A 167 -4.39 7.95 -12.32
CA VAL A 167 -4.99 8.67 -11.20
C VAL A 167 -6.51 8.50 -11.29
N SER A 168 -7.12 7.94 -10.25
CA SER A 168 -8.58 7.82 -10.19
C SER A 168 -9.24 9.17 -9.89
N GLU A 169 -10.54 9.27 -10.13
CA GLU A 169 -11.34 10.45 -9.74
C GLU A 169 -11.18 10.80 -8.26
N ARG A 170 -11.21 9.77 -7.40
CA ARG A 170 -11.04 9.91 -5.96
C ARG A 170 -9.66 10.44 -5.61
N ASP A 171 -8.61 9.87 -6.23
CA ASP A 171 -7.24 10.30 -5.97
C ASP A 171 -7.03 11.74 -6.42
N ARG A 172 -7.60 12.15 -7.56
CA ARG A 172 -7.54 13.53 -8.03
C ARG A 172 -8.15 14.51 -7.03
N CYS A 173 -9.35 14.23 -6.53
CA CYS A 173 -9.98 15.04 -5.48
C CYS A 173 -9.13 15.11 -4.20
N ALA A 174 -8.50 13.99 -3.79
CA ALA A 174 -7.62 13.97 -2.62
C ALA A 174 -6.34 14.78 -2.84
N ILE A 175 -5.75 14.70 -4.04
CA ILE A 175 -4.55 15.46 -4.44
C ILE A 175 -4.84 16.96 -4.46
N GLU A 176 -6.02 17.38 -4.95
CA GLU A 176 -6.44 18.79 -4.92
C GLU A 176 -6.46 19.33 -3.48
N VAL A 177 -7.05 18.59 -2.54
CA VAL A 177 -7.06 18.95 -1.11
C VAL A 177 -5.63 18.98 -0.54
N ALA A 178 -4.79 18.02 -0.91
CA ALA A 178 -3.39 17.97 -0.49
C ALA A 178 -2.58 19.20 -0.94
N VAL A 179 -2.82 19.67 -2.18
CA VAL A 179 -2.21 20.89 -2.73
C VAL A 179 -2.72 22.12 -2.00
N GLU A 180 -4.03 22.26 -1.81
CA GLU A 180 -4.64 23.38 -1.09
C GLU A 180 -4.12 23.49 0.35
N GLU A 181 -4.04 22.36 1.05
CA GLU A 181 -3.54 22.31 2.42
C GLU A 181 -2.00 22.29 2.47
N ARG A 182 -1.28 22.28 1.35
CA ARG A 182 0.20 22.30 1.30
C ARG A 182 0.85 21.19 2.13
N ILE A 183 0.45 19.93 1.92
CA ILE A 183 1.11 18.79 2.57
C ILE A 183 2.56 18.64 2.08
N ASP A 184 3.35 17.78 2.71
CA ASP A 184 4.78 17.65 2.37
C ASP A 184 5.03 16.61 1.28
N MET A 185 4.26 15.51 1.29
CA MET A 185 4.52 14.33 0.46
C MET A 185 3.22 13.66 -0.01
N ILE A 186 3.25 13.09 -1.21
CA ILE A 186 2.22 12.17 -1.71
C ILE A 186 2.89 10.83 -2.02
N ALA A 187 2.35 9.73 -1.50
CA ALA A 187 2.66 8.39 -1.99
C ALA A 187 1.57 7.94 -2.98
N HIS A 188 1.95 7.72 -4.23
CA HIS A 188 1.02 7.30 -5.28
C HIS A 188 0.97 5.79 -5.41
N SER A 189 -0.23 5.23 -5.34
CA SER A 189 -0.52 3.79 -5.40
C SER A 189 -0.58 3.27 -6.85
N PHE A 190 -0.21 2.00 -7.02
CA PHE A 190 -0.19 1.20 -8.23
C PHE A 190 0.57 1.86 -9.38
N VAL A 191 1.71 2.48 -9.08
CA VAL A 191 2.62 3.03 -10.09
C VAL A 191 3.22 1.90 -10.92
N ARG A 192 2.95 1.89 -12.23
CA ARG A 192 3.43 0.87 -13.18
C ARG A 192 4.57 1.39 -14.05
N CYS A 193 4.62 2.70 -14.28
CA CYS A 193 5.61 3.33 -15.15
C CYS A 193 5.86 4.80 -14.76
N ALA A 194 6.88 5.43 -15.37
CA ALA A 194 7.20 6.84 -15.15
C ALA A 194 6.01 7.78 -15.46
N ALA A 195 5.20 7.47 -16.48
CA ALA A 195 4.06 8.28 -16.85
C ALA A 195 2.99 8.35 -15.75
N ASP A 196 2.85 7.31 -14.90
CA ASP A 196 1.93 7.36 -13.77
C ASP A 196 2.39 8.38 -12.71
N VAL A 197 3.71 8.50 -12.50
CA VAL A 197 4.30 9.51 -11.59
C VAL A 197 4.11 10.92 -12.17
N GLU A 198 4.36 11.09 -13.47
CA GLU A 198 4.16 12.37 -14.15
C GLU A 198 2.69 12.83 -14.16
N ALA A 199 1.74 11.89 -14.20
CA ALA A 199 0.32 12.21 -14.08
C ALA A 199 0.00 12.87 -12.72
N VAL A 200 0.57 12.38 -11.63
CA VAL A 200 0.44 13.02 -10.31
C VAL A 200 1.19 14.35 -10.27
N ARG A 201 2.40 14.40 -10.86
CA ARG A 201 3.21 15.62 -10.96
C ARG A 201 2.46 16.77 -11.62
N ALA A 202 1.71 16.48 -12.68
CA ALA A 202 0.90 17.47 -13.37
C ALA A 202 -0.21 18.05 -12.47
N LEU A 203 -0.81 17.24 -11.60
CA LEU A 203 -1.85 17.67 -10.65
C LEU A 203 -1.28 18.48 -9.49
N THR A 204 -0.01 18.26 -9.14
CA THR A 204 0.69 19.00 -8.07
C THR A 204 1.53 20.16 -8.60
N ALA A 205 1.36 20.54 -9.87
CA ALA A 205 2.17 21.57 -10.52
C ALA A 205 2.09 22.90 -9.75
N GLY A 206 3.25 23.50 -9.48
CA GLY A 206 3.35 24.75 -8.70
C GLY A 206 3.34 24.56 -7.18
N SER A 207 3.31 23.31 -6.69
CA SER A 207 3.55 22.98 -5.28
C SER A 207 4.95 22.38 -5.07
N ASP A 208 5.43 22.41 -3.82
CA ASP A 208 6.69 21.78 -3.41
C ASP A 208 6.49 20.33 -2.92
N ILE A 209 5.34 19.71 -3.23
CA ILE A 209 4.99 18.38 -2.76
C ILE A 209 5.91 17.34 -3.41
N ARG A 210 6.57 16.52 -2.59
CA ARG A 210 7.37 15.40 -3.07
C ARG A 210 6.50 14.20 -3.38
N ILE A 211 6.75 13.54 -4.50
CA ILE A 211 5.99 12.37 -4.96
C ILE A 211 6.83 11.10 -4.74
N PHE A 212 6.29 10.20 -3.92
CA PHE A 212 6.82 8.88 -3.67
C PHE A 212 6.06 7.86 -4.52
N ALA A 213 6.77 7.11 -5.37
CA ALA A 213 6.16 6.02 -6.10
C ALA A 213 6.04 4.79 -5.21
N LYS A 214 4.84 4.23 -5.05
CA LYS A 214 4.65 2.96 -4.33
C LYS A 214 5.05 1.80 -5.24
N ILE A 215 6.02 1.02 -4.78
CA ILE A 215 6.50 -0.19 -5.45
C ILE A 215 5.68 -1.36 -4.92
N GLU A 216 4.60 -1.68 -5.63
CA GLU A 216 3.60 -2.64 -5.17
C GLU A 216 3.06 -3.60 -6.23
N CYS A 217 3.49 -3.43 -7.49
CA CYS A 217 3.14 -4.33 -8.58
C CYS A 217 4.36 -4.82 -9.36
N ARG A 218 4.15 -5.83 -10.20
CA ARG A 218 5.22 -6.46 -10.99
C ARG A 218 5.79 -5.50 -12.03
N GLU A 219 4.94 -4.67 -12.62
CA GLU A 219 5.29 -3.62 -13.57
C GLU A 219 6.20 -2.58 -12.92
N ALA A 220 5.93 -2.21 -11.66
CA ALA A 220 6.80 -1.32 -10.90
C ALA A 220 8.23 -1.87 -10.80
N ILE A 221 8.36 -3.17 -10.57
CA ILE A 221 9.67 -3.84 -10.50
C ILE A 221 10.35 -3.87 -11.88
N ARG A 222 9.62 -4.20 -12.94
CA ARG A 222 10.15 -4.28 -14.31
C ARG A 222 10.60 -2.91 -14.82
N ASN A 223 9.81 -1.87 -14.54
CA ASN A 223 10.02 -0.50 -15.00
C ASN A 223 10.71 0.39 -13.95
N PHE A 224 11.32 -0.23 -12.93
CA PHE A 224 11.79 0.46 -11.72
C PHE A 224 12.72 1.64 -12.02
N ASN A 225 13.64 1.52 -12.98
CA ASN A 225 14.57 2.61 -13.30
C ASN A 225 13.84 3.89 -13.75
N GLY A 226 12.88 3.78 -14.66
CA GLY A 226 12.14 4.95 -15.14
C GLY A 226 11.24 5.55 -14.06
N ILE A 227 10.64 4.71 -13.22
CA ILE A 227 9.85 5.15 -12.06
C ILE A 227 10.76 5.89 -11.06
N LEU A 228 11.91 5.30 -10.76
CA LEU A 228 12.89 5.86 -9.85
C LEU A 228 13.38 7.20 -10.37
N GLU A 229 13.62 7.37 -11.66
CA GLU A 229 14.03 8.65 -12.26
C GLU A 229 12.95 9.74 -12.12
N ALA A 230 11.68 9.42 -12.33
CA ALA A 230 10.57 10.38 -12.28
C ALA A 230 10.10 10.76 -10.84
N ALA A 231 10.24 9.84 -9.89
CA ALA A 231 9.77 10.05 -8.51
C ALA A 231 10.79 10.80 -7.64
N ASP A 232 10.34 11.49 -6.58
CA ASP A 232 11.24 12.11 -5.60
C ASP A 232 11.76 11.10 -4.57
N GLY A 233 11.05 9.99 -4.41
CA GLY A 233 11.37 8.88 -3.52
C GLY A 233 10.56 7.65 -3.86
N ILE A 234 10.79 6.56 -3.14
CA ILE A 234 10.01 5.33 -3.30
C ILE A 234 9.43 4.87 -1.97
N LEU A 235 8.30 4.17 -2.04
CA LEU A 235 7.70 3.47 -0.90
C LEU A 235 7.55 2.00 -1.28
N VAL A 236 8.28 1.11 -0.62
CA VAL A 236 8.14 -0.34 -0.81
C VAL A 236 6.95 -0.83 0.02
N ALA A 237 5.81 -1.09 -0.63
CA ALA A 237 4.57 -1.50 0.03
C ALA A 237 4.44 -3.03 -0.02
N ARG A 238 4.96 -3.69 1.02
CA ARG A 238 5.14 -5.15 1.04
C ARG A 238 3.83 -5.96 1.02
N GLY A 239 2.77 -5.43 1.61
CA GLY A 239 1.45 -6.06 1.66
C GLY A 239 0.90 -6.28 0.27
N ASP A 240 0.65 -5.19 -0.46
CA ASP A 240 0.18 -5.24 -1.84
C ASP A 240 1.16 -5.99 -2.74
N LEU A 241 2.47 -5.75 -2.58
CA LEU A 241 3.49 -6.44 -3.38
C LEU A 241 3.43 -7.96 -3.19
N GLY A 242 3.18 -8.45 -1.97
CA GLY A 242 3.05 -9.88 -1.68
C GLY A 242 1.84 -10.55 -2.32
N THR A 243 0.88 -9.78 -2.82
CA THR A 243 -0.23 -10.32 -3.65
C THR A 243 0.16 -10.44 -5.13
N GLN A 244 1.24 -9.78 -5.56
CA GLN A 244 1.64 -9.65 -6.97
C GLN A 244 2.85 -10.53 -7.34
N ILE A 245 3.72 -10.79 -6.37
CA ILE A 245 4.92 -11.61 -6.52
C ILE A 245 4.98 -12.68 -5.44
N ASP A 246 5.86 -13.66 -5.61
CA ASP A 246 6.11 -14.66 -4.58
C ASP A 246 6.63 -13.96 -3.30
N VAL A 247 5.98 -14.22 -2.17
CA VAL A 247 6.35 -13.65 -0.86
C VAL A 247 7.81 -13.90 -0.49
N ALA A 248 8.39 -15.02 -0.95
CA ALA A 248 9.80 -15.35 -0.72
C ALA A 248 10.76 -14.39 -1.44
N THR A 249 10.29 -13.68 -2.47
CA THR A 249 11.08 -12.72 -3.24
C THR A 249 11.02 -11.30 -2.69
N ILE A 250 10.04 -10.96 -1.83
CA ILE A 250 9.85 -9.61 -1.27
C ILE A 250 11.13 -9.09 -0.61
N PRO A 251 11.84 -9.84 0.27
CA PRO A 251 13.05 -9.32 0.92
C PRO A 251 14.14 -8.95 -0.09
N ALA A 252 14.32 -9.75 -1.15
CA ALA A 252 15.31 -9.49 -2.19
C ALA A 252 14.95 -8.26 -3.04
N VAL A 253 13.66 -8.11 -3.39
CA VAL A 253 13.15 -6.95 -4.13
C VAL A 253 13.31 -5.68 -3.30
N GLN A 254 12.93 -5.70 -2.02
CA GLN A 254 13.14 -4.56 -1.10
C GLN A 254 14.61 -4.17 -1.06
N HIS A 255 15.52 -5.12 -0.75
CA HIS A 255 16.94 -4.83 -0.65
C HIS A 255 17.49 -4.18 -1.92
N LYS A 256 17.13 -4.72 -3.10
CA LYS A 256 17.53 -4.17 -4.39
C LYS A 256 16.96 -2.76 -4.61
N ALA A 257 15.66 -2.56 -4.37
CA ALA A 257 15.01 -1.26 -4.54
C ALA A 257 15.62 -0.19 -3.61
N CYS A 258 15.87 -0.54 -2.35
CA CYS A 258 16.55 0.32 -1.38
C CYS A 258 17.95 0.72 -1.86
N ALA A 259 18.76 -0.25 -2.28
CA ALA A 259 20.12 0.01 -2.76
C ALA A 259 20.14 0.93 -3.99
N MET A 260 19.23 0.71 -4.95
CA MET A 260 19.14 1.53 -6.17
C MET A 260 18.65 2.94 -5.88
N ALA A 261 17.63 3.11 -5.04
CA ALA A 261 17.13 4.43 -4.66
C ALA A 261 18.17 5.24 -3.88
N ARG A 262 18.90 4.59 -2.95
CA ARG A 262 20.02 5.23 -2.25
C ARG A 262 21.14 5.64 -3.18
N ALA A 263 21.50 4.81 -4.15
CA ALA A 263 22.50 5.15 -5.16
C ALA A 263 22.08 6.36 -6.02
N ALA A 264 20.77 6.55 -6.23
CA ALA A 264 20.20 7.71 -6.90
C ALA A 264 19.99 8.93 -5.98
N GLY A 265 20.33 8.84 -4.69
CA GLY A 265 20.11 9.90 -3.71
C GLY A 265 18.64 10.14 -3.36
N LYS A 266 17.77 9.14 -3.57
CA LYS A 266 16.32 9.24 -3.35
C LYS A 266 15.91 8.53 -2.06
N PRO A 267 15.09 9.17 -1.18
CA PRO A 267 14.62 8.58 0.07
C PRO A 267 13.75 7.35 -0.17
N VAL A 268 13.81 6.43 0.79
CA VAL A 268 13.09 5.16 0.76
C VAL A 268 12.24 5.00 2.01
N ILE A 269 10.96 4.73 1.79
CA ILE A 269 10.02 4.33 2.83
C ILE A 269 9.78 2.82 2.70
N VAL A 270 9.82 2.08 3.79
CA VAL A 270 9.34 0.68 3.83
C VAL A 270 8.10 0.62 4.72
N SER A 271 7.07 -0.08 4.26
CA SER A 271 5.78 -0.14 4.95
C SER A 271 5.19 -1.54 4.96
N THR A 272 4.13 -1.70 5.77
CA THR A 272 3.25 -2.86 5.96
C THR A 272 3.96 -4.08 6.53
N GLN A 273 3.24 -4.80 7.41
CA GLN A 273 3.73 -6.04 8.02
C GLN A 273 5.05 -5.88 8.80
N ILE A 274 5.32 -4.70 9.38
CA ILE A 274 6.55 -4.45 10.15
C ILE A 274 6.35 -4.91 11.60
N LEU A 275 5.31 -4.43 12.28
CA LEU A 275 5.00 -4.78 13.68
C LEU A 275 3.55 -5.25 13.82
N THR A 276 3.05 -6.03 12.85
CA THR A 276 1.62 -6.40 12.77
C THR A 276 1.09 -7.13 14.00
N SER A 277 1.90 -7.93 14.69
CA SER A 277 1.46 -8.57 15.93
C SER A 277 1.07 -7.54 16.99
N MET A 278 1.63 -6.34 16.93
CA MET A 278 1.38 -5.29 17.90
C MET A 278 0.05 -4.54 17.71
N ILE A 279 -0.71 -4.87 16.67
CA ILE A 279 -2.12 -4.45 16.57
C ILE A 279 -2.90 -4.96 17.78
N ASP A 280 -2.68 -6.22 18.17
CA ASP A 280 -3.43 -6.92 19.21
C ASP A 280 -2.57 -7.28 20.45
N HIS A 281 -1.25 -7.11 20.37
CA HIS A 281 -0.33 -7.47 21.46
C HIS A 281 0.60 -6.31 21.85
N PRO A 282 0.94 -6.17 23.15
CA PRO A 282 1.79 -5.05 23.60
C PRO A 282 3.29 -5.21 23.27
N TYR A 283 3.70 -6.35 22.69
CA TYR A 283 5.10 -6.66 22.40
C TYR A 283 5.27 -7.20 20.99
N PRO A 284 6.35 -6.81 20.28
CA PRO A 284 6.67 -7.37 18.98
C PRO A 284 7.30 -8.75 19.12
N THR A 285 7.20 -9.52 18.04
CA THR A 285 7.94 -10.77 17.88
C THR A 285 9.42 -10.52 17.57
N ARG A 286 10.25 -11.55 17.75
CA ARG A 286 11.66 -11.51 17.35
C ARG A 286 11.84 -11.36 15.83
N ALA A 287 10.92 -11.91 15.05
CA ALA A 287 10.94 -11.81 13.60
C ALA A 287 10.74 -10.35 13.15
N GLU A 288 9.75 -9.67 13.71
CA GLU A 288 9.46 -8.25 13.44
C GLU A 288 10.62 -7.33 13.87
N MET A 289 11.25 -7.60 15.01
CA MET A 289 12.47 -6.86 15.41
C MET A 289 13.65 -7.11 14.46
N THR A 290 13.78 -8.32 13.93
CA THR A 290 14.80 -8.63 12.93
C THR A 290 14.54 -7.90 11.61
N ASP A 291 13.26 -7.81 11.22
CA ASP A 291 12.83 -7.07 10.03
C ASP A 291 13.16 -5.57 10.14
N VAL A 292 12.82 -4.93 11.26
CA VAL A 292 13.21 -3.53 11.55
C VAL A 292 14.73 -3.35 11.48
N ALA A 293 15.50 -4.23 12.12
CA ALA A 293 16.95 -4.16 12.12
C ALA A 293 17.54 -4.28 10.70
N PHE A 294 17.01 -5.18 9.86
CA PHE A 294 17.48 -5.31 8.48
C PHE A 294 17.08 -4.15 7.59
N ALA A 295 15.90 -3.55 7.78
CA ALA A 295 15.55 -2.33 7.07
C ALA A 295 16.50 -1.17 7.41
N VAL A 296 16.87 -1.03 8.69
CA VAL A 296 17.91 -0.06 9.12
C VAL A 296 19.25 -0.36 8.45
N ARG A 297 19.65 -1.65 8.37
CA ARG A 297 20.89 -2.06 7.69
C ARG A 297 20.87 -1.73 6.20
N ASP A 298 19.73 -1.88 5.53
CA ASP A 298 19.55 -1.55 4.12
C ASP A 298 19.58 -0.02 3.88
N GLY A 299 19.60 0.79 4.95
CA GLY A 299 19.60 2.25 4.89
C GLY A 299 18.26 2.83 4.49
N VAL A 300 17.17 2.20 4.94
CA VAL A 300 15.82 2.74 4.81
C VAL A 300 15.74 4.06 5.60
N GLU A 301 15.23 5.11 4.94
CA GLU A 301 15.10 6.45 5.52
C GLU A 301 13.91 6.51 6.47
N THR A 302 12.82 5.80 6.15
CA THR A 302 11.61 5.83 6.98
C THR A 302 10.92 4.47 7.05
N LEU A 303 10.56 4.05 8.27
CA LEU A 303 9.69 2.91 8.51
C LEU A 303 8.27 3.40 8.81
N LEU A 304 7.29 2.88 8.08
CA LEU A 304 5.89 3.31 8.17
C LEU A 304 5.02 2.26 8.85
N LEU A 305 4.50 2.62 10.03
CA LEU A 305 3.46 1.89 10.75
C LEU A 305 2.08 2.18 10.13
N THR A 306 1.33 1.13 9.81
CA THR A 306 0.02 1.21 9.13
C THR A 306 -1.11 0.90 10.09
N GLY A 307 -1.59 -0.34 10.12
CA GLY A 307 -2.67 -0.79 11.00
C GLY A 307 -2.31 -0.65 12.48
N GLU A 308 -1.02 -0.79 12.80
CA GLU A 308 -0.47 -0.70 14.16
C GLU A 308 -0.87 0.61 14.85
N THR A 309 -0.81 1.74 14.15
CA THR A 309 -1.17 3.05 14.71
C THR A 309 -2.58 3.49 14.33
N ALA A 310 -3.05 3.12 13.13
CA ALA A 310 -4.36 3.53 12.64
C ALA A 310 -5.52 2.94 13.46
N GLN A 311 -5.43 1.66 13.81
CA GLN A 311 -6.50 0.90 14.49
C GLN A 311 -6.02 0.04 15.64
N GLY A 312 -4.69 -0.15 15.80
CA GLY A 312 -4.12 -1.00 16.83
C GLY A 312 -4.39 -0.54 18.27
N SER A 313 -4.29 -1.50 19.17
CA SER A 313 -4.50 -1.33 20.61
C SER A 313 -3.31 -0.67 21.30
N PHE A 314 -2.10 -0.76 20.73
CA PHE A 314 -0.84 -0.32 21.35
C PHE A 314 -0.03 0.65 20.46
N PRO A 315 -0.63 1.75 19.98
CA PRO A 315 -0.04 2.58 18.93
C PRO A 315 1.24 3.32 19.39
N ALA A 316 1.28 3.81 20.63
CA ALA A 316 2.46 4.48 21.16
C ALA A 316 3.59 3.49 21.48
N GLU A 317 3.24 2.30 21.97
CA GLU A 317 4.16 1.21 22.25
C GLU A 317 4.78 0.65 20.96
N CYS A 318 4.03 0.60 19.85
CA CYS A 318 4.56 0.26 18.53
C CYS A 318 5.67 1.23 18.10
N VAL A 319 5.41 2.53 18.22
CA VAL A 319 6.38 3.59 17.90
C VAL A 319 7.61 3.46 18.80
N ASP A 320 7.43 3.25 20.11
CA ASP A 320 8.55 3.08 21.05
C ASP A 320 9.36 1.82 20.77
N ALA A 321 8.72 0.68 20.51
CA ALA A 321 9.40 -0.57 20.18
C ALA A 321 10.24 -0.43 18.91
N MET A 322 9.67 0.17 17.85
CA MET A 322 10.40 0.47 16.62
C MET A 322 11.57 1.42 16.89
N ARG A 323 11.36 2.51 17.66
CA ARG A 323 12.42 3.46 18.02
C ARG A 323 13.59 2.78 18.72
N ARG A 324 13.33 1.98 19.76
CA ARG A 324 14.35 1.25 20.50
C ARG A 324 15.14 0.29 19.61
N CYS A 325 14.45 -0.41 18.71
CA CYS A 325 15.10 -1.32 17.75
C CYS A 325 16.01 -0.57 16.77
N ILE A 326 15.55 0.56 16.22
CA ILE A 326 16.35 1.40 15.32
C ILE A 326 17.60 1.92 16.03
N GLU A 327 17.46 2.50 17.23
CA GLU A 327 18.57 3.05 18.01
C GLU A 327 19.63 1.97 18.36
N ALA A 328 19.16 0.79 18.78
CA ALA A 328 20.04 -0.34 19.04
C ALA A 328 20.78 -0.77 17.77
N SER A 329 20.05 -0.99 16.67
CA SER A 329 20.62 -1.44 15.39
C SER A 329 21.66 -0.47 14.85
N GLN A 330 21.39 0.83 14.88
CA GLN A 330 22.34 1.87 14.45
C GLN A 330 23.62 1.85 15.28
N THR A 331 23.50 1.67 16.59
CA THR A 331 24.66 1.56 17.48
C THR A 331 25.54 0.37 17.10
N TYR A 332 24.95 -0.80 16.92
CA TYR A 332 25.69 -2.02 16.59
C TYR A 332 26.27 -2.02 15.17
N PHE A 333 25.57 -1.49 14.18
CA PHE A 333 26.06 -1.46 12.79
C PHE A 333 27.13 -0.40 12.55
N THR A 334 27.11 0.71 13.28
CA THR A 334 28.15 1.75 13.16
C THR A 334 29.43 1.37 13.92
N SER A 335 29.34 0.42 14.87
CA SER A 335 30.49 -0.06 15.65
C SER A 335 31.33 -1.16 14.97
N LEU A 336 30.92 -1.60 13.77
CA LEU A 336 31.63 -2.57 12.93
C LEU A 336 32.39 -1.87 11.81
#